data_AF-A0A7C5ZXG9-F1
#
_entry.id   AF-A0A7C5ZXG9-F1
#
_cell.length_a   1.000
_cell.length_b   1.000
_cell.length_c   1.000
_cell.angle_alpha   90.00
_cell.angle_beta   90.00
_cell.angle_gamma   90.00
#
_symmetry.space_group_name_H-M   'P 1'
#
loop_
_entity.id
_entity.type
_entity.pdbx_description
1 polymer ?
#
loop_
_entity_poly.entity_id
_entity_poly.type
_entity_poly.pdbx_seq_one_letter_code
_entity_poly.pdbx_strand_id
1 'polypeptide(L)'
;MVWMGWRGFAWSISIIFCSEKRVPKSIKLWLSVHCIPGIISLLITGIHLANRIFFARPEHFLSFFTFGLMVVIVVGGILGRYMNKSRVVKDYWKTLHIPLTVIFYLTLSIHVLTKMGIL
;
A
#
# COMPACT_ATOMS: atom_id res chain seq x y z
N MET A 1 11.14 -15.89 -14.82
CA MET A 1 10.87 -14.44 -14.93
C MET A 1 10.56 -13.72 -13.60
N VAL A 2 10.38 -14.42 -12.47
CA VAL A 2 10.12 -13.80 -11.14
C VAL A 2 11.34 -13.09 -10.55
N TRP A 3 12.55 -13.53 -10.91
CA TRP A 3 13.82 -13.01 -10.37
C TRP A 3 14.21 -11.59 -10.81
N MET A 4 13.62 -11.07 -11.90
CA MET A 4 14.00 -9.75 -12.44
C MET A 4 13.28 -8.60 -11.73
N GLY A 5 12.06 -8.83 -11.24
CA GLY A 5 11.30 -7.84 -10.47
C GLY A 5 11.87 -7.59 -9.07
N TRP A 6 12.38 -8.63 -8.40
CA TRP A 6 12.96 -8.53 -7.06
C TRP A 6 14.22 -7.65 -7.01
N ARG A 7 15.08 -7.76 -8.04
CA ARG A 7 16.29 -6.93 -8.15
C ARG A 7 15.95 -5.46 -8.39
N GLY A 8 14.95 -5.16 -9.23
CA GLY A 8 14.48 -3.79 -9.43
C GLY A 8 13.93 -3.15 -8.15
N PHE A 9 13.15 -3.90 -7.37
CA PHE A 9 12.58 -3.42 -6.10
C PHE A 9 13.66 -3.12 -5.03
N ALA A 10 14.67 -3.98 -4.92
CA ALA A 10 15.80 -3.77 -4.00
C ALA A 10 16.64 -2.53 -4.35
N TRP A 11 16.79 -2.24 -5.65
CA TRP A 11 17.49 -1.04 -6.11
C TRP A 11 16.66 0.23 -5.86
N SER A 12 15.34 0.19 -6.05
CA SER A 12 14.45 1.31 -5.71
C SER A 12 14.49 1.66 -4.22
N ILE A 13 14.45 0.65 -3.35
CA ILE A 13 14.58 0.84 -1.89
C ILE A 13 15.93 1.44 -1.54
N SER A 14 17.02 0.96 -2.17
CA SER A 14 18.38 1.45 -1.89
C SER A 14 18.59 2.91 -2.31
N ILE A 15 18.00 3.34 -3.44
CA ILE A 15 18.05 4.75 -3.88
C ILE A 15 17.24 5.65 -2.94
N ILE A 16 16.07 5.19 -2.49
CA ILE A 16 15.25 5.92 -1.50
C ILE A 16 16.00 6.04 -0.17
N PHE A 17 16.63 4.97 0.32
CA PHE A 17 17.43 4.97 1.54
C PHE A 17 18.72 5.82 1.44
N CYS A 18 19.36 5.84 0.27
CA CYS A 18 20.52 6.71 0.03
C CYS A 18 20.14 8.19 -0.10
N SER A 19 18.93 8.48 -0.60
CA SER A 19 18.38 9.85 -0.62
C SER A 19 17.97 10.32 0.78
N GLU A 20 17.48 9.40 1.62
CA GLU A 20 17.13 9.63 3.03
C GLU A 20 18.32 10.14 3.84
N LYS A 21 19.57 9.74 3.56
CA LYS A 21 20.75 10.26 4.30
C LYS A 21 21.02 11.77 4.11
N ARG A 22 20.26 12.47 3.26
CA ARG A 22 20.26 13.94 3.13
C ARG A 22 18.94 14.56 3.65
N VAL A 23 18.44 14.07 4.79
CA VAL A 23 17.13 14.45 5.41
C VAL A 23 16.93 15.97 5.54
N PRO A 24 15.94 16.58 4.86
CA PRO A 24 15.31 17.80 5.35
C PRO A 24 14.28 17.44 6.44
N LYS A 25 14.37 18.12 7.59
CA LYS A 25 13.63 17.91 8.85
C LYS A 25 12.10 18.11 8.80
N SER A 26 11.44 17.96 7.65
CA SER A 26 10.02 18.33 7.49
C SER A 26 9.08 17.12 7.37
N ILE A 27 8.12 17.04 8.30
CA ILE A 27 7.02 16.05 8.34
C ILE A 27 6.24 15.98 7.01
N LYS A 28 6.19 17.10 6.28
CA LYS A 28 5.53 17.18 4.96
C LYS A 28 6.19 16.29 3.91
N LEU A 29 7.52 16.15 3.95
CA LEU A 29 8.26 15.34 2.98
C LEU A 29 8.05 13.85 3.22
N TRP A 30 8.12 13.42 4.49
CA TRP A 30 7.80 12.06 4.91
C TRP A 30 6.38 11.63 4.50
N LEU A 31 5.40 12.52 4.65
CA LEU A 31 4.03 12.23 4.23
C LEU A 31 3.91 12.08 2.70
N SER A 32 4.68 12.86 1.94
CA SER A 32 4.73 12.74 0.47
C SER A 32 5.39 11.43 0.03
N VAL A 33 6.47 11.04 0.71
CA VAL A 33 7.18 9.76 0.49
C VAL A 33 6.32 8.56 0.89
N HIS A 34 5.35 8.70 1.79
CA HIS A 34 4.39 7.62 2.06
C HIS A 34 3.28 7.55 1.00
N CYS A 35 2.75 8.70 0.57
CA CYS A 35 1.58 8.76 -0.30
C CYS A 35 1.89 8.41 -1.76
N ILE A 36 3.04 8.87 -2.29
CA ILE A 36 3.43 8.63 -3.69
C ILE A 36 3.62 7.12 -3.97
N PRO A 37 4.40 6.36 -3.18
CA PRO A 37 4.50 4.92 -3.34
C PRO A 37 3.16 4.20 -3.15
N GLY A 38 2.30 4.66 -2.23
CA GLY A 38 0.96 4.10 -2.06
C GLY A 38 0.12 4.16 -3.33
N ILE A 39 0.12 5.30 -4.03
CA ILE A 39 -0.57 5.46 -5.32
C ILE A 39 0.06 4.58 -6.40
N ILE A 40 1.39 4.56 -6.49
CA ILE A 40 2.09 3.72 -7.47
C ILE A 40 1.78 2.23 -7.25
N SER A 41 1.84 1.77 -6.00
CA SER A 41 1.51 0.40 -5.66
C SER A 41 0.05 0.07 -5.98
N LEU A 42 -0.89 1.00 -5.73
CA LEU A 42 -2.29 0.82 -6.11
C LEU A 42 -2.46 0.61 -7.63
N LEU A 43 -1.76 1.40 -8.45
CA LEU A 43 -1.78 1.25 -9.90
C LEU A 43 -1.22 -0.09 -10.35
N ILE A 44 -0.05 -0.49 -9.83
CA ILE A 44 0.59 -1.77 -10.16
C ILE A 44 -0.30 -2.95 -9.75
N THR A 45 -0.86 -2.93 -8.54
CA THR A 45 -1.76 -3.98 -8.08
C THR A 45 -3.07 -3.99 -8.86
N GLY A 46 -3.57 -2.82 -9.29
CA GLY A 46 -4.73 -2.72 -10.18
C GLY A 46 -4.50 -3.42 -11.52
N ILE A 47 -3.34 -3.19 -12.14
CA ILE A 47 -2.94 -3.90 -13.37
C ILE A 47 -2.80 -5.40 -13.12
N HIS A 48 -2.19 -5.80 -12.00
CA HIS A 48 -2.07 -7.20 -11.61
C HIS A 48 -3.43 -7.89 -11.49
N LEU A 49 -4.42 -7.20 -10.91
CA LEU A 49 -5.77 -7.70 -10.74
C LEU A 49 -6.57 -7.70 -12.05
N ALA A 50 -6.41 -6.68 -12.90
CA ALA A 50 -7.11 -6.56 -14.18
C ALA A 50 -6.92 -7.79 -15.08
N ASN A 51 -5.72 -8.37 -15.06
CA ASN A 51 -5.39 -9.61 -15.76
C ASN A 51 -6.12 -10.86 -15.22
N ARG A 52 -6.87 -10.75 -14.12
CA ARG A 52 -7.57 -11.85 -13.43
C ARG A 52 -9.08 -11.65 -13.29
N ILE A 53 -9.62 -10.48 -13.68
CA ILE A 53 -11.05 -10.14 -13.50
C ILE A 53 -11.98 -11.08 -14.29
N PHE A 54 -11.54 -11.60 -15.44
CA PHE A 54 -12.36 -12.47 -16.28
C PHE A 54 -12.58 -13.89 -15.71
N PHE A 55 -11.85 -14.29 -14.66
CA PHE A 55 -11.96 -15.61 -14.04
C PHE A 55 -12.12 -15.48 -12.52
N ALA A 56 -13.14 -14.74 -12.07
CA ALA A 56 -13.46 -14.54 -10.67
C ALA A 56 -13.92 -15.86 -10.01
N ARG A 57 -12.97 -16.71 -9.64
CA ARG A 57 -13.17 -17.90 -8.81
C ARG A 57 -13.12 -17.53 -7.32
N PRO A 58 -13.79 -18.30 -6.44
CA PRO A 58 -13.81 -18.04 -4.99
C PRO A 58 -12.41 -18.04 -4.35
N GLU A 59 -11.46 -18.75 -4.94
CA GLU A 59 -10.04 -18.75 -4.55
C GLU A 59 -9.32 -17.39 -4.71
N HIS A 60 -9.94 -16.41 -5.38
CA HIS A 60 -9.43 -15.06 -5.54
C HIS A 60 -10.03 -14.05 -4.56
N PHE A 61 -10.98 -14.46 -3.69
CA PHE A 61 -11.63 -13.55 -2.73
C PHE A 61 -10.61 -12.75 -1.91
N LEU A 62 -9.56 -13.43 -1.41
CA LEU A 62 -8.53 -12.79 -0.60
C LEU A 62 -7.69 -11.77 -1.40
N SER A 63 -7.48 -11.98 -2.70
CA SER A 63 -6.84 -11.00 -3.60
C SER A 63 -7.69 -9.74 -3.75
N PHE A 64 -8.99 -9.91 -4.03
CA PHE A 64 -9.92 -8.79 -4.17
C PHE A 64 -10.11 -8.02 -2.85
N PHE A 65 -10.18 -8.73 -1.73
CA PHE A 65 -10.28 -8.14 -0.40
C PHE A 65 -9.03 -7.32 -0.04
N THR A 66 -7.84 -7.87 -0.30
CA THR A 66 -6.56 -7.16 -0.07
C THR A 66 -6.46 -5.91 -0.96
N PHE A 67 -6.87 -6.01 -2.23
CA PHE A 67 -6.91 -4.87 -3.13
C PHE A 67 -7.92 -3.79 -2.67
N GLY A 68 -9.10 -4.20 -2.22
CA GLY A 68 -10.11 -3.31 -1.66
C GLY A 68 -9.59 -2.56 -0.43
N LEU A 69 -8.94 -3.27 0.50
CA LEU A 69 -8.27 -2.64 1.65
C LEU A 69 -7.23 -1.62 1.20
N MET A 70 -6.42 -1.95 0.19
CA MET A 70 -5.43 -1.02 -0.36
C MET A 70 -6.07 0.26 -0.91
N VAL A 71 -7.15 0.14 -1.67
CA VAL A 71 -7.90 1.29 -2.19
C VAL A 71 -8.39 2.17 -1.04
N VAL A 72 -9.04 1.58 -0.03
CA VAL A 72 -9.59 2.32 1.12
C VAL A 72 -8.48 3.03 1.89
N ILE A 73 -7.34 2.38 2.10
CA ILE A 73 -6.19 2.98 2.77
C ILE A 73 -5.60 4.13 1.95
N VAL A 74 -5.32 3.93 0.66
CA VAL A 74 -4.67 4.96 -0.18
C VAL A 74 -5.58 6.16 -0.37
N VAL A 75 -6.83 5.93 -0.81
CA VAL A 75 -7.83 7.00 -0.98
C VAL A 75 -8.10 7.67 0.36
N GLY A 76 -8.21 6.89 1.42
CA GLY A 76 -8.33 7.40 2.76
C GLY A 76 -7.17 8.31 3.15
N GLY A 77 -5.92 7.86 3.02
CA GLY A 77 -4.74 8.65 3.38
C GLY A 77 -4.67 9.98 2.63
N ILE A 78 -5.08 9.99 1.36
CA ILE A 78 -5.24 11.20 0.56
C ILE A 78 -6.35 12.09 1.13
N LEU A 79 -7.55 11.54 1.38
CA LEU A 79 -8.68 12.29 1.94
C LEU A 79 -8.36 12.87 3.33
N GLY A 80 -7.72 12.11 4.21
CA GLY A 80 -7.27 12.58 5.52
C GLY A 80 -6.31 13.76 5.45
N ARG A 81 -5.53 13.88 4.36
CA ARG A 81 -4.67 15.04 4.10
C ARG A 81 -5.49 16.28 3.70
N TYR A 82 -6.51 16.13 2.86
CA TYR A 82 -7.36 17.23 2.41
C TYR A 82 -8.38 17.68 3.47
N MET A 83 -8.90 16.74 4.27
CA MET A 83 -9.92 16.97 5.30
C MET A 83 -9.33 17.37 6.66
N ASN A 84 -8.03 17.66 6.74
CA ASN A 84 -7.28 18.03 7.94
C ASN A 84 -7.68 19.39 8.58
N LYS A 85 -8.84 19.93 8.23
CA LYS A 85 -9.37 21.21 8.73
C LYS A 85 -9.97 21.09 10.14
N SER A 86 -10.53 19.93 10.50
CA SER A 86 -11.13 19.67 11.82
C SER A 86 -10.25 18.75 12.67
N ARG A 87 -9.94 19.18 13.90
CA ARG A 87 -9.10 18.42 14.85
C ARG A 87 -9.73 17.06 15.20
N VAL A 88 -11.06 17.02 15.36
CA VAL A 88 -11.81 15.78 15.67
C VAL A 88 -11.71 14.79 14.52
N VAL A 89 -12.00 15.23 13.28
CA VAL A 89 -11.93 14.35 12.10
C VAL A 89 -10.53 13.78 11.92
N LYS A 90 -9.50 14.58 12.18
CA LYS A 90 -8.10 14.14 12.10
C LYS A 90 -7.76 13.03 13.11
N ASP A 91 -8.23 13.15 14.34
CA ASP A 91 -7.93 12.17 15.38
C ASP A 91 -8.67 10.85 15.11
N TYR A 92 -9.96 10.91 14.75
CA TYR A 92 -10.69 9.73 14.28
C TYR A 92 -10.07 9.11 13.03
N TRP A 93 -9.63 9.95 12.08
CA TRP A 93 -8.97 9.52 10.86
C TRP A 93 -7.73 8.68 11.15
N LYS A 94 -6.86 9.16 12.05
CA LYS A 94 -5.66 8.43 12.46
C LYS A 94 -6.01 7.12 13.18
N THR A 95 -6.99 7.17 14.08
CA THR A 95 -7.43 5.99 14.85
C THR A 95 -8.00 4.90 13.95
N LEU A 96 -8.59 5.22 12.81
CA LEU A 96 -9.09 4.21 11.86
C LEU A 96 -8.04 3.81 10.82
N HIS A 97 -7.29 4.77 10.30
CA HIS A 97 -6.33 4.52 9.21
C HIS A 97 -5.18 3.62 9.66
N ILE A 98 -4.64 3.83 10.87
CA ILE A 98 -3.52 3.03 11.40
C ILE A 98 -3.89 1.54 11.58
N PRO A 99 -4.95 1.15 12.31
CA PRO A 99 -5.29 -0.26 12.43
C PRO A 99 -5.70 -0.88 11.09
N LEU A 100 -6.33 -0.11 10.20
CA LEU A 100 -6.66 -0.60 8.87
C LEU A 100 -5.39 -0.92 8.06
N THR A 101 -4.35 -0.10 8.14
CA THR A 101 -3.04 -0.42 7.54
C THR A 101 -2.41 -1.68 8.11
N VAL A 102 -2.54 -1.92 9.42
CA VAL A 102 -2.04 -3.16 10.05
C VAL A 102 -2.79 -4.38 9.51
N ILE A 103 -4.12 -4.32 9.45
CA ILE A 103 -4.96 -5.41 8.91
C ILE A 103 -4.60 -5.67 7.43
N PHE A 104 -4.39 -4.61 6.65
CA PHE A 104 -3.96 -4.73 5.26
C PHE A 104 -2.63 -5.47 5.12
N TYR A 105 -1.61 -5.10 5.90
CA TYR A 105 -0.33 -5.80 5.85
C TYR A 105 -0.44 -7.27 6.26
N LEU A 106 -1.22 -7.58 7.31
CA LEU A 106 -1.48 -8.97 7.70
C LEU A 106 -2.16 -9.76 6.59
N THR A 107 -3.21 -9.18 6.00
CA THR A 107 -3.95 -9.82 4.90
C THR A 107 -3.07 -10.01 3.67
N LEU A 108 -2.24 -9.02 3.33
CA LEU A 108 -1.27 -9.11 2.24
C LEU A 108 -0.22 -10.18 2.49
N SER A 109 0.31 -10.29 3.71
CA SER A 109 1.25 -11.35 4.07
C SER A 109 0.62 -12.73 3.90
N ILE A 110 -0.60 -12.93 4.41
CA ILE A 110 -1.35 -14.18 4.21
C ILE A 110 -1.55 -14.45 2.71
N HIS A 111 -1.95 -13.43 1.95
CA HIS A 111 -2.15 -13.54 0.51
C HIS A 111 -0.89 -14.06 -0.21
N VAL A 112 0.25 -13.46 0.09
CA VAL A 112 1.54 -13.83 -0.51
C VAL A 112 1.95 -15.23 -0.07
N LEU A 113 1.84 -15.56 1.23
CA LEU A 113 2.20 -16.89 1.75
C LEU A 113 1.37 -18.02 1.11
N THR A 114 0.05 -17.83 1.01
CA THR A 114 -0.85 -18.80 0.35
C THR A 114 -0.52 -18.92 -1.15
N LYS A 115 -0.19 -17.82 -1.84
CA LYS A 115 0.18 -17.89 -3.26
C LYS A 115 1.57 -18.48 -3.50
N MET A 116 2.44 -18.48 -2.51
CA MET A 116 3.73 -19.19 -2.56
C MET A 116 3.63 -20.67 -2.19
N GLY A 117 2.46 -21.16 -1.73
CA GLY A 117 2.27 -22.55 -1.34
C GLY A 117 2.94 -22.93 -0.01
N ILE A 118 3.26 -21.93 0.83
CA ILE A 118 3.81 -22.16 2.18
C ILE A 118 2.69 -22.54 3.16
N LEU A 119 1.46 -22.10 2.89
CA LEU A 119 0.28 -22.21 3.73
C LEU A 119 -0.89 -22.68 2.87
#